data_AF-A0A2N2CEW6-F1
#
_entry.id   AF-A0A2N2CEW6-F1
#
_cell.length_a   1.000
_cell.length_b   1.000
_cell.length_c   1.000
_cell.angle_alpha   90.00
_cell.angle_beta   90.00
_cell.angle_gamma   90.00
#
_symmetry.space_group_name_H-M   'P 1'
#
loop_
_entity.id
_entity.type
_entity.pdbx_description
1 polymer ?
#
loop_
_entity_poly.entity_id
_entity_poly.type
_entity_poly.pdbx_seq_one_letter_code
_entity_poly.pdbx_strand_id
1 'polypeptide(L)' 'MKGVWQVFEKGQRFETSYDHEPYELVGRWSDGMVLAPVNAEKLEVLIYTESEINELIEDGKLKIIEGPEMLMG' A
#
# COMPACT_ATOMS: atom_id res chain seq x y z
N MET A 1 19.19 -0.42 -14.87
CA MET A 1 18.77 0.87 -14.25
C MET A 1 18.96 0.72 -12.75
N LYS A 2 19.55 1.70 -12.06
CA LYS A 2 19.62 1.66 -10.58
C LYS A 2 18.20 1.88 -10.06
N GLY A 3 17.63 0.87 -9.42
CA GLY A 3 16.28 0.91 -8.85
C GLY A 3 16.15 2.11 -7.94
N VAL A 4 15.15 2.94 -8.21
CA VAL A 4 14.76 4.00 -7.28
C VAL A 4 14.03 3.27 -6.16
N TRP A 5 14.71 3.04 -5.03
CA TRP A 5 14.07 2.50 -3.84
C TRP A 5 13.09 3.54 -3.33
N GLN A 6 11.80 3.26 -3.51
CA GLN A 6 10.76 4.15 -3.01
C GLN A 6 10.61 3.90 -1.51
N VAL A 7 10.82 4.96 -0.73
CA VAL A 7 10.54 4.91 0.72
C VAL A 7 9.04 5.05 0.90
N PHE A 8 8.43 4.11 1.61
CA PHE A 8 7.01 4.12 1.91
C PHE A 8 6.74 4.64 3.32
N GLU A 9 5.72 5.50 3.45
CA GLU A 9 5.38 6.18 4.69
C GLU A 9 4.03 5.70 5.25
N LYS A 10 3.92 5.61 6.58
CA LYS A 10 2.67 5.24 7.25
C LYS A 10 1.55 6.20 6.82
N GLY A 11 0.38 5.66 6.50
CA GLY A 11 -0.75 6.41 5.94
C GLY A 11 -0.78 6.47 4.42
N GLN A 12 0.31 6.06 3.74
CA GLN A 12 0.32 5.93 2.30
C GLN A 12 -0.69 4.87 1.85
N ARG A 13 -1.41 5.16 0.77
CA ARG A 13 -2.48 4.31 0.26
C ARG A 13 -2.13 3.66 -1.06
N PHE A 14 -2.66 2.46 -1.22
CA PHE A 14 -2.43 1.59 -2.36
C PHE A 14 -3.75 1.02 -2.84
N GLU A 15 -3.94 0.92 -4.14
CA GLU A 15 -5.05 0.19 -4.77
C GLU A 15 -4.51 -1.10 -5.39
N THR A 16 -5.17 -2.23 -5.17
CA THR A 16 -4.82 -3.48 -5.85
C THR A 16 -5.51 -3.58 -7.21
N SER A 17 -4.90 -4.26 -8.17
CA SER A 17 -5.50 -4.44 -9.50
C SER A 17 -6.57 -5.52 -9.59
N TYR A 18 -6.67 -6.43 -8.60
CA TYR A 18 -7.55 -7.59 -8.68
C TYR A 18 -8.94 -7.33 -8.08
N ASP A 19 -9.03 -6.47 -7.06
CA ASP A 19 -10.31 -6.09 -6.44
C ASP A 19 -10.58 -4.57 -6.44
N HIS A 20 -9.61 -3.76 -6.86
CA HIS A 20 -9.69 -2.29 -6.85
C HIS A 20 -10.02 -1.69 -5.48
N GLU A 21 -9.73 -2.41 -4.40
CA GLU A 21 -9.93 -1.92 -3.05
C GLU A 21 -8.71 -1.12 -2.56
N PRO A 22 -8.93 0.00 -1.85
CA PRO A 22 -7.86 0.77 -1.24
C PRO A 22 -7.39 0.14 0.07
N TYR A 23 -6.07 0.12 0.26
CA TYR A 23 -5.37 -0.30 1.46
C TYR A 23 -4.43 0.81 1.95
N GLU A 24 -4.26 0.92 3.26
CA GLU A 24 -3.38 1.89 3.90
C GLU A 24 -2.22 1.21 4.61
N LEU A 25 -1.00 1.72 4.43
CA LEU A 25 0.15 1.28 5.21
C LEU A 25 0.01 1.72 6.66
N VAL A 26 -0.33 0.79 7.56
CA VAL A 26 -0.59 1.10 8.98
C VAL A 26 0.62 0.84 9.90
N GLY A 27 1.61 0.11 9.41
CA GLY A 27 2.82 -0.19 10.17
C GLY A 27 3.65 -1.31 9.54
N ARG A 28 4.58 -1.84 10.32
CA ARG A 28 5.43 -2.97 9.95
C ARG A 28 5.29 -4.10 10.96
N TRP A 29 5.37 -5.34 10.48
CA TRP A 29 5.48 -6.55 11.27
C TRP A 29 6.72 -7.31 10.78
N SER A 30 7.76 -7.44 11.62
CA SER A 30 9.07 -7.92 11.17
C SER A 30 9.59 -7.06 10.01
N ASP A 31 10.01 -7.69 8.92
CA ASP A 31 10.41 -7.14 7.63
C ASP A 31 9.24 -6.83 6.69
N GLY A 32 8.02 -7.24 7.07
CA GLY A 32 6.79 -6.99 6.33
C GLY A 32 6.18 -5.62 6.62
N MET A 33 5.65 -4.99 5.60
CA MET A 33 4.78 -3.83 5.63
C MET A 33 3.32 -4.29 5.67
N VAL A 34 2.55 -3.74 6.60
CA VAL A 34 1.15 -4.13 6.83
C VAL A 34 0.23 -3.13 6.14
N LEU A 35 -0.46 -3.58 5.10
CA LEU A 35 -1.48 -2.83 4.39
C LEU A 35 -2.86 -3.25 4.89
N ALA A 36 -3.52 -2.38 5.64
CA ALA A 36 -4.86 -2.62 6.16
C ALA A 36 -5.91 -2.12 5.16
N PRO A 37 -7.00 -2.85 4.91
CA PRO A 37 -8.06 -2.37 4.03
C PRO A 37 -8.70 -1.11 4.63
N VAL A 38 -9.00 -0.14 3.77
CA VAL A 38 -9.77 1.05 4.18
C VAL A 38 -11.25 0.68 4.37
N ASN A 39 -11.74 -0.31 3.63
CA ASN A 39 -13.06 -0.88 3.81
C ASN A 39 -13.14 -1.68 5.12
N ALA A 40 -13.92 -1.20 6.09
CA ALA A 40 -14.05 -1.79 7.41
C ALA A 40 -14.72 -3.19 7.43
N GLU A 41 -15.44 -3.56 6.37
CA GLU A 41 -16.02 -4.91 6.25
C GLU A 41 -14.97 -5.97 5.89
N LYS A 42 -13.81 -5.54 5.38
CA LYS A 42 -12.71 -6.42 5.01
C LYS A 42 -11.78 -6.62 6.20
N LEU A 43 -11.64 -7.86 6.64
CA LEU A 43 -10.86 -8.20 7.84
C LEU A 43 -9.40 -8.57 7.54
N GLU A 44 -9.12 -8.93 6.29
CA GLU A 44 -7.80 -9.42 5.88
C GLU A 44 -6.87 -8.26 5.53
N VAL A 45 -5.72 -8.22 6.20
CA VAL A 45 -4.60 -7.34 5.86
C VAL A 45 -3.71 -8.02 4.81
N LEU A 46 -3.02 -7.20 4.02
CA LEU A 46 -1.95 -7.67 3.15
C LEU A 46 -0.60 -7.38 3.82
N ILE A 47 0.32 -8.33 3.75
CA ILE A 47 1.66 -8.18 4.30
C ILE A 47 2.66 -8.51 3.21
N TYR A 48 3.51 -7.55 2.88
CA TYR A 48 4.55 -7.66 1.86
C TYR A 48 5.84 -7.06 2.37
N THR A 49 6.97 -7.62 1.98
CA THR A 49 8.26 -6.96 2.10
C THR A 49 8.31 -5.72 1.19
N GLU A 50 9.25 -4.82 1.46
CA GLU A 50 9.45 -3.64 0.63
C GLU A 50 9.84 -3.99 -0.83
N SER A 51 10.57 -5.09 -1.04
CA SER A 51 10.91 -5.58 -2.39
C SER A 51 9.65 -6.02 -3.13
N GLU A 52 8.79 -6.80 -2.47
CA GLU A 52 7.53 -7.27 -3.06
C GLU A 52 6.59 -6.11 -3.41
N ILE A 53 6.49 -5.07 -2.57
CA ILE A 53 5.69 -3.88 -2.91
C ILE A 53 6.24 -3.19 -4.16
N ASN A 54 7.56 -3.00 -4.26
CA ASN A 54 8.17 -2.40 -5.45
C ASN A 54 7.90 -3.24 -6.70
N GLU A 55 8.08 -4.56 -6.63
CA GLU A 55 7.78 -5.49 -7.73
C GLU A 55 6.30 -5.44 -8.14
N LEU A 56 5.37 -5.38 -7.18
CA LEU A 56 3.93 -5.27 -7.46
C LEU A 56 3.57 -3.93 -8.12
N ILE A 57 4.26 -2.85 -7.78
CA ILE A 57 4.09 -1.54 -8.43
C ILE A 57 4.64 -1.58 -9.86
N GLU A 58 5.83 -2.14 -10.06
CA GLU A 58 6.43 -2.31 -11.39
C GLU A 58 5.56 -3.18 -12.31
N ASP A 59 4.96 -4.24 -11.76
CA ASP A 59 4.01 -5.12 -12.45
C ASP A 59 2.61 -4.49 -12.66
N GLY A 60 2.34 -3.31 -12.08
CA GLY A 60 1.03 -2.65 -12.12
C GLY A 60 -0.07 -3.38 -11.33
N LYS A 61 0.30 -4.31 -10.45
CA LYS A 61 -0.60 -5.04 -9.55
C LYS A 61 -0.97 -4.24 -8.31
N LEU A 62 -0.14 -3.28 -7.94
CA LEU A 62 -0.37 -2.32 -6.88
C LEU A 62 -0.14 -0.91 -7.42
N LYS A 63 -0.99 0.04 -7.06
CA LYS A 63 -0.83 1.44 -7.45
C LYS A 63 -0.84 2.32 -6.21
N ILE A 64 0.13 3.23 -6.11
CA ILE A 64 0.06 4.29 -5.10
C ILE A 64 -1.07 5.23 -5.51
N ILE A 65 -2.00 5.47 -4.59
CA ILE A 65 -3.12 6.40 -4.78
C ILE A 65 -2.96 7.56 -3.80
N GLU A 66 -3.46 8.72 -4.20
CA GLU A 66 -3.52 9.86 -3.28
C GLU A 66 -4.39 9.48 -2.07
N GLY A 67 -3.94 9.89 -0.89
CA GLY A 67 -4.78 9.86 0.30
C GLY A 67 -6.05 10.68 0.04
N PRO A 68 -7.11 10.51 0.85
CA PRO A 68 -8.23 11.42 0.76
C PRO A 68 -7.63 12.80 1.00
N GLU A 69 -7.86 13.75 0.08
CA GLU A 69 -7.61 15.16 0.33
C GLU A 69 -8.12 15.39 1.75
N MET A 70 -7.22 15.74 2.68
CA MET A 70 -7.67 16.25 3.94
C MET A 70 -8.43 17.52 3.58
N LEU A 71 -9.76 17.41 3.51
CA LEU A 71 -10.66 18.54 3.62
C LEU A 71 -10.31 19.17 4.97
N MET A 72 -9.33 20.08 4.95
CA MET A 72 -9.14 21.01 6.04
C MET A 72 -10.46 21.77 6.11
N GLY A 73 -11.21 21.51 7.19
CA GLY A 73 -12.37 22.31 7.55
C GLY A 73 -11.99 23.75 7.88
#